data_AF-A0AAW2VNX8-F1
#
_entry.id   AF-A0AAW2VNX8-F1
#
_cell.length_a   1.000
_cell.length_b   1.000
_cell.length_c   1.000
_cell.angle_alpha   90.00
_cell.angle_beta   90.00
_cell.angle_gamma   90.00
#
_symmetry.space_group_name_H-M   'P 1'
#
loop_
_entity.id
_entity.type
_entity.pdbx_description
1 polymer ?
#
loop_
_entity_poly.entity_id
_entity_poly.type
_entity_poly.pdbx_seq_one_letter_code
_entity_poly.pdbx_strand_id
1 'polypeptide(L)'
;MSTTIPETTFVGLNNLMILGLSNMNLEGPIPASLGRLTTLRVLHLDSNRFNCSIPSSFANLDSLSELRLENNRLTGPIPFKRERVWRMGRKLRLSNNSGLCYDAKSGLGDDLDTLSGAGIGHCETANVGGGVSVQHIATDGDGDHKSKYSSTKSAAASLARRGSISRKMIELILIFLFVLILF
;
A
#
# COMPACT_ATOMS: atom_id res chain seq x y z
N MET A 1 -11.58 8.28 -18.17
CA MET A 1 -12.29 6.98 -18.08
C MET A 1 -11.51 6.14 -17.09
N SER A 2 -12.19 5.50 -16.14
CA SER A 2 -11.56 4.55 -15.20
C SER A 2 -11.61 3.17 -15.83
N THR A 3 -10.56 2.36 -15.68
CA THR A 3 -10.46 1.06 -16.34
C THR A 3 -10.04 -0.01 -15.33
N THR A 4 -10.71 -1.15 -15.35
CA THR A 4 -10.34 -2.32 -14.56
C THR A 4 -9.39 -3.21 -15.36
N ILE A 5 -8.61 -4.05 -14.67
CA ILE A 5 -7.83 -5.11 -15.33
C ILE A 5 -8.65 -6.40 -15.33
N PRO A 6 -9.05 -6.93 -16.51
CA PRO A 6 -9.70 -8.24 -16.59
C PRO A 6 -8.84 -9.39 -16.03
N GLU A 7 -9.47 -10.39 -15.43
CA GLU A 7 -8.77 -11.61 -14.95
C GLU A 7 -8.02 -12.36 -16.07
N THR A 8 -8.42 -12.18 -17.33
CA THR A 8 -7.79 -12.87 -18.46
C THR A 8 -6.53 -12.16 -18.98
N THR A 9 -6.24 -10.93 -18.55
CA THR A 9 -5.19 -10.08 -19.14
C THR A 9 -3.80 -10.72 -19.15
N PHE A 10 -3.47 -11.50 -18.12
CA PHE A 10 -2.11 -12.06 -17.94
C PHE A 10 -1.96 -13.50 -18.43
N VAL A 11 -2.99 -14.07 -19.05
CA VAL A 11 -2.93 -15.45 -19.57
C VAL A 11 -1.85 -15.55 -20.65
N GLY A 12 -0.91 -16.50 -20.48
CA GLY A 12 0.15 -16.79 -21.44
C GLY A 12 1.45 -15.99 -21.26
N LEU A 13 1.50 -15.03 -20.34
CA LEU A 13 2.70 -14.20 -20.11
C LEU A 13 3.74 -14.86 -19.18
N ASN A 14 3.99 -16.16 -19.35
CA ASN A 14 4.73 -17.00 -18.39
C ASN A 14 6.19 -16.56 -18.13
N ASN A 15 6.78 -15.78 -19.04
CA ASN A 15 8.17 -15.29 -18.95
C ASN A 15 8.27 -13.80 -18.56
N LEU A 16 7.16 -13.16 -18.17
CA LEU A 16 7.16 -11.74 -17.84
C LEU A 16 7.93 -11.49 -16.53
N MET A 17 9.02 -10.74 -16.61
CA MET A 17 9.88 -10.43 -15.46
C MET A 17 9.58 -9.08 -14.82
N ILE A 18 9.06 -8.12 -15.58
CA ILE A 18 8.80 -6.74 -15.13
C ILE A 18 7.42 -6.33 -15.63
N LEU A 19 6.57 -5.85 -14.72
CA LEU A 19 5.28 -5.28 -15.04
C LEU A 19 5.11 -3.94 -14.30
N GLY A 20 4.98 -2.85 -15.07
CA GLY A 20 4.71 -1.52 -14.54
C GLY A 20 3.39 -0.98 -15.09
N LEU A 21 2.45 -0.68 -14.20
CA LEU A 21 1.14 -0.10 -14.51
C LEU A 21 0.83 1.11 -13.60
N SER A 22 1.86 1.78 -13.08
CA SER A 22 1.71 2.91 -12.16
C SER A 22 1.09 4.14 -12.82
N ASN A 23 0.33 4.94 -12.07
CA ASN A 23 -0.29 6.18 -12.56
C ASN A 23 -1.24 6.02 -13.76
N MET A 24 -1.92 4.88 -13.90
CA MET A 24 -2.77 4.59 -15.07
C MET A 24 -4.26 4.82 -14.82
N ASN A 25 -4.65 5.39 -13.68
CA ASN A 25 -6.06 5.56 -13.29
C ASN A 25 -6.85 4.23 -13.25
N LEU A 26 -6.15 3.10 -13.03
CA LEU A 26 -6.77 1.79 -12.95
C LEU A 26 -7.58 1.67 -11.65
N GLU A 27 -8.70 0.96 -11.69
CA GLU A 27 -9.57 0.75 -10.52
C GLU A 27 -10.06 -0.70 -10.40
N GLY A 28 -10.78 -0.98 -9.32
CA GLY A 28 -11.28 -2.32 -9.01
C GLY A 28 -10.21 -3.21 -8.36
N PRO A 29 -10.46 -4.51 -8.25
CA PRO A 29 -9.53 -5.44 -7.63
C PRO A 29 -8.30 -5.69 -8.53
N ILE A 30 -7.18 -6.03 -7.92
CA ILE A 30 -6.04 -6.61 -8.64
C ILE A 30 -6.43 -8.04 -9.05
N PRO A 31 -6.30 -8.43 -10.32
CA PRO A 31 -6.71 -9.77 -10.76
C PRO A 31 -5.81 -10.86 -10.17
N ALA A 32 -6.42 -11.94 -9.69
CA ALA A 32 -5.72 -13.07 -9.10
C ALA A 32 -4.83 -13.80 -10.10
N SER A 33 -5.16 -13.74 -11.40
CA SER A 33 -4.36 -14.33 -12.48
C SER A 33 -2.94 -13.79 -12.57
N LEU A 34 -2.67 -12.58 -12.09
CA LEU A 34 -1.32 -12.01 -12.01
C LEU A 34 -0.39 -12.87 -11.15
N GLY A 35 -0.95 -13.56 -10.13
CA GLY A 35 -0.21 -14.53 -9.30
C GLY A 35 0.30 -15.77 -10.05
N ARG A 36 -0.05 -15.96 -11.34
CA ARG A 36 0.50 -17.03 -12.19
C ARG A 36 1.85 -16.67 -12.82
N LEU A 37 2.27 -15.41 -12.75
CA LEU A 37 3.50 -14.91 -13.36
C LEU A 37 4.71 -15.22 -12.46
N THR A 38 5.03 -16.49 -12.26
CA THR A 38 6.06 -16.94 -11.29
C THR A 38 7.48 -16.45 -11.59
N THR A 39 7.74 -15.98 -12.81
CA THR A 39 9.00 -15.37 -13.26
C THR A 39 9.10 -13.87 -12.94
N LEU A 40 8.01 -13.24 -12.51
CA LEU A 40 7.93 -11.81 -12.23
C LEU A 40 8.85 -11.42 -11.07
N ARG A 41 9.70 -10.41 -11.31
CA ARG A 41 10.69 -9.90 -10.36
C ARG A 41 10.37 -8.51 -9.84
N VAL A 42 9.74 -7.69 -10.68
CA VAL A 42 9.39 -6.31 -10.40
C VAL A 42 7.92 -6.10 -10.78
N LEU A 43 7.13 -5.65 -9.81
CA LEU A 43 5.73 -5.29 -10.01
C LEU A 43 5.45 -3.90 -9.44
N HIS A 44 5.09 -2.96 -10.31
CA HIS A 44 4.68 -1.62 -9.93
C HIS A 44 3.22 -1.39 -10.32
N LEU A 45 2.35 -1.25 -9.32
CA LEU A 45 0.92 -0.92 -9.47
C LEU A 45 0.55 0.33 -8.67
N ASP A 46 1.55 1.08 -8.19
CA ASP A 46 1.36 2.23 -7.32
C ASP A 46 0.60 3.37 -8.00
N SER A 47 0.00 4.23 -7.17
CA SER A 47 -0.64 5.46 -7.62
C SER A 47 -1.79 5.21 -8.62
N ASN A 48 -2.59 4.19 -8.34
CA ASN A 48 -3.83 3.85 -9.01
C ASN A 48 -5.01 3.97 -8.03
N ARG A 49 -6.14 3.35 -8.33
CA ARG A 49 -7.34 3.28 -7.48
C ARG A 49 -7.74 1.83 -7.22
N PHE A 50 -6.76 0.91 -7.19
CA PHE A 50 -7.02 -0.49 -6.87
C PHE A 50 -7.63 -0.60 -5.48
N ASN A 51 -8.63 -1.46 -5.33
CA ASN A 51 -9.36 -1.69 -4.08
C ASN A 51 -9.36 -3.19 -3.73
N CYS A 52 -10.07 -3.55 -2.65
CA CYS A 52 -10.09 -4.91 -2.11
C CYS A 52 -8.68 -5.37 -1.66
N SER A 53 -8.51 -6.67 -1.47
CA SER A 53 -7.25 -7.25 -0.99
C SER A 53 -6.20 -7.46 -2.06
N ILE A 54 -4.94 -7.53 -1.63
CA ILE A 54 -3.87 -8.11 -2.42
C ILE A 54 -4.22 -9.61 -2.61
N PRO A 55 -4.31 -10.12 -3.85
CA PRO A 55 -4.69 -11.51 -4.08
C PRO A 55 -3.76 -12.49 -3.36
N SER A 56 -4.31 -13.50 -2.70
CA SER A 56 -3.51 -14.53 -2.02
C SER A 56 -2.59 -15.28 -2.98
N SER A 57 -2.93 -15.33 -4.28
CA SER A 57 -2.09 -15.88 -5.34
C SER A 57 -0.74 -15.16 -5.49
N PHE A 58 -0.57 -13.94 -4.97
CA PHE A 58 0.72 -13.25 -4.93
C PHE A 58 1.74 -13.99 -4.05
N ALA A 59 1.29 -14.88 -3.15
CA ALA A 59 2.16 -15.79 -2.44
C ALA A 59 2.98 -16.68 -3.39
N ASN A 60 2.48 -16.98 -4.59
CA ASN A 60 3.15 -17.82 -5.58
C ASN A 60 4.23 -17.08 -6.40
N LEU A 61 4.35 -15.75 -6.26
CA LEU A 61 5.32 -14.95 -6.99
C LEU A 61 6.73 -15.05 -6.37
N ASP A 62 7.30 -16.25 -6.36
CA ASP A 62 8.55 -16.57 -5.63
C ASP A 62 9.77 -15.77 -6.11
N SER A 63 9.77 -15.37 -7.38
CA SER A 63 10.82 -14.54 -7.97
C SER A 63 10.70 -13.04 -7.64
N LEU A 64 9.58 -12.62 -7.03
CA LEU A 64 9.29 -11.20 -6.80
C LEU A 64 10.23 -10.61 -5.76
N SER A 65 10.92 -9.55 -6.15
CA SER A 65 11.97 -8.88 -5.37
C SER A 65 11.67 -7.40 -5.12
N GLU A 66 10.74 -6.83 -5.90
CA GLU A 66 10.27 -5.45 -5.75
C GLU A 66 8.77 -5.38 -6.02
N LEU A 67 8.06 -4.73 -5.10
CA LEU A 67 6.61 -4.57 -5.16
C LEU A 67 6.22 -3.17 -4.68
N ARG A 68 5.62 -2.40 -5.58
CA ARG A 68 5.08 -1.06 -5.29
C ARG A 68 3.57 -1.06 -5.46
N LEU A 69 2.85 -0.83 -4.36
CA LEU A 69 1.39 -0.76 -4.28
C LEU A 69 0.92 0.51 -3.58
N GLU A 70 1.83 1.42 -3.22
CA GLU A 70 1.51 2.64 -2.49
C GLU A 70 0.50 3.53 -3.25
N ASN A 71 -0.24 4.36 -2.50
CA ASN A 71 -1.24 5.25 -3.07
C ASN A 71 -2.35 4.51 -3.85
N ASN A 72 -2.93 3.50 -3.23
CA ASN A 72 -4.12 2.80 -3.72
C ASN A 72 -5.21 2.81 -2.62
N ARG A 73 -6.25 1.98 -2.76
CA ARG A 73 -7.35 1.81 -1.79
C ARG A 73 -7.43 0.36 -1.32
N LEU A 74 -6.28 -0.32 -1.23
CA LEU A 74 -6.21 -1.74 -0.87
C LEU A 74 -6.55 -1.95 0.61
N THR A 75 -7.15 -3.11 0.91
CA THR A 75 -7.62 -3.49 2.24
C THR A 75 -7.26 -4.93 2.60
N GLY A 76 -7.39 -5.31 3.87
CA GLY A 76 -7.22 -6.70 4.31
C GLY A 76 -5.76 -7.13 4.51
N PRO A 77 -5.54 -8.43 4.76
CA PRO A 77 -4.25 -8.95 5.16
C PRO A 77 -3.23 -8.95 4.02
N ILE A 78 -1.98 -8.62 4.33
CA ILE A 78 -0.85 -8.81 3.43
C ILE A 78 -0.59 -10.33 3.26
N PRO A 79 -0.60 -10.89 2.03
CA PRO A 79 -0.50 -12.33 1.81
C PRO A 79 0.95 -12.87 1.84
N PHE A 80 1.91 -12.08 2.32
CA PHE A 80 3.33 -12.44 2.33
C PHE A 80 3.77 -12.93 3.70
N LYS A 81 4.63 -13.95 3.71
CA LYS A 81 5.33 -14.41 4.91
C LYS A 81 6.49 -13.47 5.24
N ARG A 82 6.90 -13.46 6.52
CA ARG A 82 8.02 -12.67 7.06
C ARG A 82 9.28 -12.69 6.16
N GLU A 83 9.77 -13.87 5.81
CA GLU A 83 10.94 -14.09 4.95
C GLU A 83 10.90 -13.26 3.64
N ARG A 84 9.72 -13.19 3.01
CA ARG A 84 9.53 -12.46 1.75
C ARG A 84 9.52 -10.95 1.97
N VAL A 85 8.83 -10.50 3.01
CA VAL A 85 8.80 -9.07 3.39
C VAL A 85 10.22 -8.60 3.71
N TRP A 86 10.97 -9.37 4.49
CA TRP A 86 12.38 -9.13 4.79
C TRP A 86 13.23 -9.05 3.52
N ARG A 87 13.11 -10.05 2.63
CA ARG A 87 13.86 -10.10 1.37
C ARG A 87 13.59 -8.88 0.48
N MET A 88 12.36 -8.38 0.44
CA MET A 88 12.02 -7.18 -0.33
C MET A 88 12.49 -5.90 0.38
N GLY A 89 12.43 -5.85 1.72
CA GLY A 89 12.85 -4.70 2.52
C GLY A 89 12.29 -3.39 1.98
N ARG A 90 13.16 -2.40 1.71
CA ARG A 90 12.79 -1.07 1.17
C ARG A 90 12.17 -1.09 -0.24
N LYS A 91 12.20 -2.24 -0.92
CA LYS A 91 11.57 -2.43 -2.24
C LYS A 91 10.11 -2.90 -2.13
N LEU A 92 9.64 -3.20 -0.92
CA LEU A 92 8.22 -3.35 -0.63
C LEU A 92 7.66 -1.99 -0.22
N ARG A 93 6.76 -1.43 -1.03
CA ARG A 93 6.11 -0.13 -0.78
C ARG A 93 4.60 -0.33 -0.75
N LEU A 94 4.01 -0.13 0.43
CA LEU A 94 2.58 -0.38 0.70
C LEU A 94 1.85 0.83 1.29
N SER A 95 2.57 1.92 1.59
CA SER A 95 2.04 3.11 2.26
C SER A 95 0.85 3.73 1.55
N ASN A 96 0.00 4.44 2.30
CA ASN A 96 -1.22 5.07 1.75
C ASN A 96 -2.19 4.03 1.14
N ASN A 97 -2.39 2.94 1.88
CA ASN A 97 -3.48 1.98 1.70
C ASN A 97 -4.08 1.71 3.09
N SER A 98 -5.01 2.57 3.53
CA SER A 98 -5.45 2.66 4.93
C SER A 98 -6.13 1.41 5.48
N GLY A 99 -6.53 0.46 4.64
CA GLY A 99 -7.15 -0.79 5.07
C GLY A 99 -6.22 -2.00 5.07
N LEU A 100 -4.96 -1.87 4.62
CA LEU A 100 -4.01 -2.97 4.70
C LEU A 100 -3.63 -3.24 6.14
N CYS A 101 -3.47 -4.52 6.46
CA CYS A 101 -3.12 -4.96 7.80
C CYS A 101 -2.26 -6.24 7.75
N TYR A 102 -1.61 -6.59 8.87
CA TYR A 102 -0.90 -7.87 9.00
C TYR A 102 -1.49 -8.76 10.09
N ASP A 103 -1.47 -10.07 9.85
CA ASP A 103 -1.86 -11.07 10.85
C ASP A 103 -0.70 -11.28 11.84
N ALA A 104 -0.98 -11.31 13.15
CA ALA A 104 0.04 -11.64 14.16
C ALA A 104 0.70 -13.01 13.90
N LYS A 105 -0.04 -13.98 13.32
CA LYS A 105 0.48 -15.31 12.96
C LYS A 105 1.47 -15.29 11.79
N SER A 106 1.54 -14.19 11.04
CA SER A 106 2.51 -14.04 9.94
C SER A 106 3.95 -13.86 10.41
N GLY A 107 4.16 -13.56 11.70
CA GLY A 107 5.47 -13.23 12.27
C GLY A 107 6.00 -11.86 11.86
N LEU A 108 5.15 -10.99 11.30
CA LEU A 108 5.53 -9.64 10.82
C LEU A 108 5.62 -8.56 11.91
N GLY A 109 5.24 -8.90 13.15
CA GLY A 109 5.05 -7.92 14.26
C GLY A 109 6.27 -7.12 14.69
N ASP A 110 7.49 -7.60 14.41
CA ASP A 110 8.74 -6.93 14.82
C ASP A 110 9.52 -6.28 13.66
N ASP A 111 9.05 -6.42 12.40
CA ASP A 111 9.71 -5.82 11.22
C ASP A 111 9.29 -4.33 11.04
N LEU A 112 9.31 -3.62 12.18
CA LEU A 112 8.71 -2.31 12.43
C LEU A 112 9.24 -1.23 11.48
N ASP A 113 10.49 -1.26 11.03
CA ASP A 113 11.01 -0.21 10.12
C ASP A 113 10.52 -0.32 8.67
N THR A 114 10.09 -1.50 8.21
CA THR A 114 9.62 -1.69 6.82
C THR A 114 8.10 -1.49 6.68
N LEU A 115 7.32 -1.84 7.72
CA LEU A 115 5.85 -1.75 7.70
C LEU A 115 5.28 -0.62 8.59
N SER A 116 5.94 -0.22 9.68
CA SER A 116 5.43 0.88 10.53
C SER A 116 5.56 2.25 9.84
N GLY A 117 6.61 2.45 9.04
CA GLY A 117 6.76 3.64 8.19
C GLY A 117 5.64 3.79 7.14
N ALA A 118 4.89 2.70 6.88
CA ALA A 118 3.72 2.70 6.00
C ALA A 118 2.39 2.89 6.75
N GLY A 119 2.38 2.93 8.10
CA GLY A 119 1.18 3.07 8.92
C GLY A 119 0.28 1.83 8.94
N ILE A 120 0.83 0.64 8.68
CA ILE A 120 0.07 -0.61 8.58
C ILE A 120 -0.01 -1.27 9.97
N GLY A 121 -1.24 -1.46 10.46
CA GLY A 121 -1.53 -2.07 11.77
C GLY A 121 -1.89 -3.56 11.69
N HIS A 122 -2.23 -4.15 12.84
CA HIS A 122 -2.75 -5.51 12.92
C HIS A 122 -4.13 -5.62 12.28
N CYS A 123 -4.43 -6.76 11.64
CA CYS A 123 -5.80 -7.08 11.27
C CYS A 123 -6.57 -7.37 12.55
N GLU A 124 -7.47 -6.48 12.96
CA GLU A 124 -8.39 -6.76 14.06
C GLU A 124 -9.12 -8.08 13.76
N THR A 125 -8.95 -9.09 14.62
CA THR A 125 -9.71 -10.33 14.51
C THR A 125 -11.16 -10.00 14.77
N ALA A 126 -11.96 -9.82 13.71
CA ALA A 126 -13.40 -9.76 13.83
C ALA A 126 -13.90 -11.09 14.43
N ASN A 127 -14.12 -11.11 15.75
CA ASN A 127 -15.04 -12.04 16.40
C ASN A 127 -15.90 -11.26 17.41
N VAL A 128 -17.07 -10.86 16.91
CA VAL A 128 -18.38 -10.72 17.57
C VAL A 128 -18.46 -9.96 18.91
N GLY A 129 -19.20 -8.85 18.84
CA GLY A 129 -20.26 -8.46 19.79
C GLY A 129 -20.13 -8.91 21.24
N GLY A 130 -19.69 -7.98 22.07
CA GLY A 130 -19.82 -8.05 23.52
C GLY A 130 -19.50 -6.69 24.09
N GLY A 131 -20.52 -5.87 24.34
CA GLY A 131 -20.35 -4.74 25.23
C GLY A 131 -19.88 -5.28 26.59
N VAL A 132 -18.67 -4.93 26.99
CA VAL A 132 -18.27 -4.91 28.39
C VAL A 132 -17.47 -3.64 28.61
N SER A 133 -18.19 -2.64 29.11
CA SER A 133 -17.66 -1.66 30.03
C SER A 133 -16.88 -2.37 31.15
N VAL A 134 -15.61 -2.05 31.34
CA VAL A 134 -14.98 -2.16 32.66
C VAL A 134 -14.46 -0.78 33.03
N GLN A 135 -15.36 -0.10 33.72
CA GLN A 135 -15.08 0.94 34.68
C GLN A 135 -14.42 0.32 35.93
N HIS A 136 -13.53 1.12 36.54
CA HIS A 136 -13.06 1.12 37.92
C HIS A 136 -12.03 0.06 38.35
N ILE A 137 -10.82 0.54 38.65
CA ILE A 137 -10.39 0.58 40.06
C ILE A 137 -9.97 2.03 40.35
N ALA A 138 -10.70 2.63 41.29
CA ALA A 138 -10.40 3.90 41.90
C ALA A 138 -9.17 3.77 42.82
N THR A 139 -8.30 4.77 42.79
CA THR A 139 -7.56 5.23 43.97
C THR A 139 -7.76 6.73 44.05
N ASP A 140 -8.30 7.15 45.19
CA ASP A 140 -8.68 8.53 45.52
C ASP A 140 -7.52 9.52 45.34
N GLY A 141 -7.85 10.74 44.91
CA GLY A 141 -6.89 11.83 44.76
C GLY A 141 -7.51 13.09 44.15
N ASP A 142 -8.11 13.88 45.03
CA ASP A 142 -8.58 15.28 44.96
C ASP A 142 -7.86 16.22 43.95
N GLY A 143 -8.60 17.15 43.33
CA GLY A 143 -8.00 18.30 42.62
C GLY A 143 -8.73 18.83 41.39
N ASP A 144 -9.63 19.79 41.61
CA ASP A 144 -10.22 20.71 40.62
C ASP A 144 -9.18 21.40 39.70
N HIS A 145 -9.41 21.39 38.38
CA HIS A 145 -9.22 22.61 37.56
C HIS A 145 -9.87 22.51 36.18
N LYS A 146 -10.88 23.35 35.94
CA LYS A 146 -11.41 23.68 34.61
C LYS A 146 -10.36 24.45 33.80
N SER A 147 -10.22 24.13 32.52
CA SER A 147 -9.91 25.16 31.51
C SER A 147 -10.49 24.80 30.13
N LYS A 148 -10.97 25.87 29.50
CA LYS A 148 -11.72 26.01 28.24
C LYS A 148 -10.71 26.41 27.14
N TYR A 149 -11.05 26.28 25.86
CA TYR A 149 -10.62 27.08 24.66
C TYR A 149 -10.63 26.15 23.43
N SER A 150 -11.61 26.22 22.52
CA SER A 150 -11.96 27.24 21.51
C SER A 150 -11.00 27.33 20.32
N SER A 151 -11.60 27.15 19.14
CA SER A 151 -11.08 27.13 17.77
C SER A 151 -10.57 28.50 17.27
N THR A 152 -9.63 28.51 16.31
CA THR A 152 -9.50 29.58 15.29
C THR A 152 -8.95 29.06 13.94
N LYS A 153 -9.50 29.62 12.85
CA LYS A 153 -9.14 29.49 11.42
C LYS A 153 -8.23 30.65 10.95
N SER A 154 -7.62 30.50 9.76
CA SER A 154 -7.28 31.51 8.71
C SER A 154 -5.87 31.25 8.14
N ALA A 155 -5.45 31.49 6.88
CA ALA A 155 -5.98 32.14 5.67
C ALA A 155 -5.19 31.62 4.44
N ALA A 156 -5.68 31.90 3.22
CA ALA A 156 -5.01 31.63 1.94
C ALA A 156 -4.53 32.92 1.26
N ALA A 157 -3.43 32.84 0.50
CA ALA A 157 -3.07 33.76 -0.58
C ALA A 157 -2.18 33.02 -1.62
N SER A 158 -2.47 33.15 -2.91
CA SER A 158 -1.74 32.49 -4.02
C SER A 158 -1.22 33.51 -5.04
N LEU A 159 -0.01 33.27 -5.55
CA LEU A 159 0.69 34.04 -6.58
C LEU A 159 1.04 33.14 -7.79
N ALA A 160 0.80 33.69 -8.98
CA ALA A 160 1.39 33.48 -10.32
C ALA A 160 1.87 32.09 -10.78
N ARG A 161 1.26 31.60 -11.87
CA ARG A 161 1.69 30.44 -12.68
C ARG A 161 2.88 30.79 -13.60
N ARG A 162 3.99 30.07 -13.45
CA ARG A 162 4.96 29.79 -14.53
C ARG A 162 4.87 28.30 -14.84
N GLY A 163 4.74 27.95 -16.13
CA GLY A 163 4.62 26.56 -16.58
C GLY A 163 5.82 25.73 -16.13
N SER A 164 5.58 24.79 -15.22
CA SER A 164 6.57 23.86 -14.71
C SER A 164 6.53 22.58 -15.55
N ILE A 165 7.68 22.14 -16.06
CA ILE A 165 7.82 20.80 -16.61
C ILE A 165 7.55 19.84 -15.44
N SER A 166 6.44 19.10 -15.52
CA SER A 166 6.02 18.26 -14.41
C SER A 166 7.09 17.21 -14.10
N ARG A 167 7.26 16.88 -12.82
CA ARG A 167 8.15 15.78 -12.40
C ARG A 167 7.85 14.47 -13.15
N LYS A 168 6.58 14.27 -13.55
CA LYS A 168 6.14 13.15 -14.38
C LYS A 168 6.72 13.17 -15.80
N MET A 169 6.90 14.34 -16.41
CA MET A 169 7.58 14.48 -17.70
C MET A 169 9.07 14.18 -17.58
N ILE A 170 9.71 14.59 -16.47
CA ILE A 170 11.12 14.32 -16.21
C ILE A 170 11.35 12.82 -15.97
N GLU A 171 10.49 12.16 -15.18
CA GLU A 171 10.55 10.71 -14.96
C GLU A 171 10.30 9.91 -16.23
N LEU A 172 9.35 10.33 -17.08
CA LEU A 172 9.11 9.66 -18.35
C LEU A 172 10.32 9.76 -19.29
N ILE A 173 11.00 10.91 -19.31
CA ILE A 173 12.24 11.11 -20.07
C ILE A 173 13.37 10.22 -19.52
N LEU A 174 13.51 10.09 -18.20
CA LEU A 174 14.52 9.24 -17.58
C LEU A 174 14.27 7.74 -17.79
N ILE A 175 13.01 7.30 -17.76
CA ILE A 175 12.63 5.91 -18.07
C ILE A 175 12.93 5.60 -19.54
N PHE A 176 12.61 6.53 -20.45
CA PHE A 176 12.89 6.35 -21.88
C PHE A 176 14.41 6.27 -22.16
N LEU A 177 15.21 7.11 -21.49
CA LEU A 177 16.67 7.08 -21.61
C LEU A 177 17.31 5.84 -20.98
N PHE A 178 16.77 5.31 -19.89
CA PHE A 178 17.27 4.09 -19.24
C PHE A 178 17.02 2.83 -20.08
N VAL A 179 15.89 2.79 -20.81
CA VAL A 179 15.56 1.69 -21.74
C VAL A 179 16.46 1.71 -22.99
N LEU A 180 16.87 2.89 -23.46
CA LEU A 180 17.77 3.07 -24.63
C LEU A 180 19.24 2.70 -24.36
N ILE A 181 19.68 2.58 -23.11
CA ILE A 181 21.07 2.25 -22.74
C ILE A 181 21.25 0.74 -22.45
N LEU A 182 20.14 -0.03 -22.39
CA LEU A 182 20.15 -1.46 -22.09
C LEU A 182 19.96 -2.36 -23.32
N PHE A 183 20.07 -1.80 -24.54
CA PHE A 183 20.14 -2.50 -25.82
C PHE A 183 21.18 -1.84 -26.72
#